data_AF-N4X0K1-F1
#
_entry.id   AF-N4X0K1-F1
#
_cell.length_a   1.000
_cell.length_b   1.000
_cell.length_c   1.000
_cell.angle_alpha   90.00
_cell.angle_beta   90.00
_cell.angle_gamma   90.00
#
_symmetry.space_group_name_H-M   'P 1'
#
loop_
_entity.id
_entity.type
_entity.pdbx_description
1 polymer ?
#
loop_
_entity_poly.entity_id
_entity_poly.type
_entity_poly.pdbx_seq_one_letter_code
_entity_poly.pdbx_strand_id
1 'polypeptide(L)'
;MHAYLLVAWGNIEALKSIQKNLQRNVIFVRLVKTNGKAYHSRHMLPAIERYQGLVAKTKKRVTQTDSSSNIKMVSSVTNSVLPSDAVLNETYWSTNIVNPVLFNQAVQIALNCENTPKVDILIEIGPHSALSGPVRQIKANMQDDKLQYLPTLLRNFPCANQVLKLVGELFLRNYTLDLARVTAIEEVYQSGKIIPRMGNLIVDLPPYQWDKTKMYWAES
;
A
#
# COMPACT_ATOMS: atom_id res chain seq x y z
N MET A 1 -4.86 14.90 -23.00
CA MET A 1 -3.57 14.21 -23.17
C MET A 1 -3.30 13.42 -21.88
N HIS A 2 -3.50 12.10 -21.88
CA HIS A 2 -3.35 11.29 -20.67
C HIS A 2 -1.86 10.93 -20.49
N ALA A 3 -1.22 11.50 -19.48
CA ALA A 3 0.16 11.19 -19.13
C ALA A 3 0.18 10.02 -18.16
N TYR A 4 0.62 8.85 -18.63
CA TYR A 4 0.84 7.68 -17.79
C TYR A 4 2.28 7.65 -17.30
N LEU A 5 2.49 7.39 -16.00
CA LEU A 5 3.81 7.04 -15.51
C LEU A 5 4.24 5.68 -16.06
N LEU A 6 5.33 5.67 -16.83
CA LEU A 6 5.92 4.46 -17.40
C LEU A 6 7.35 4.28 -16.89
N VAL A 7 7.77 3.03 -16.75
CA VAL A 7 9.15 2.66 -16.39
C VAL A 7 9.74 1.87 -17.54
N ALA A 8 10.86 2.35 -18.08
CA ALA A 8 11.62 1.67 -19.13
C ALA A 8 12.95 1.15 -18.58
N TRP A 9 13.44 0.06 -19.15
CA TRP A 9 14.71 -0.57 -18.80
C TRP A 9 15.55 -0.79 -20.07
N GLY A 10 16.87 -0.90 -19.92
CA GLY A 10 17.78 -1.13 -21.04
C GLY A 10 19.21 -0.69 -20.73
N ASN A 11 20.03 -0.62 -21.78
CA ASN A 11 21.39 -0.10 -21.69
C ASN A 11 21.37 1.35 -21.18
N ILE A 12 22.23 1.66 -20.21
CA ILE A 12 22.31 2.97 -19.57
C ILE A 12 22.59 4.11 -20.56
N GLU A 13 23.36 3.88 -21.62
CA GLU A 13 23.65 4.88 -22.65
C GLU A 13 22.41 5.18 -23.49
N ALA A 14 21.67 4.14 -23.89
CA ALA A 14 20.39 4.28 -24.58
C ALA A 14 19.36 5.00 -23.69
N LEU A 15 19.27 4.64 -22.41
CA LEU A 15 18.38 5.30 -21.45
C LEU A 15 18.74 6.77 -21.24
N LYS A 16 20.02 7.13 -21.17
CA LYS A 16 20.49 8.52 -21.09
C LYS A 16 20.13 9.31 -22.35
N SER A 17 20.26 8.70 -23.53
CA SER A 17 19.84 9.31 -24.80
C SER A 17 18.33 9.58 -24.84
N ILE A 18 17.52 8.59 -24.46
CA ILE A 18 16.06 8.72 -24.34
C ILE A 18 15.71 9.81 -23.33
N GLN A 19 16.36 9.83 -22.16
CA GLN A 19 16.15 10.85 -21.13
C GLN A 19 16.39 12.26 -21.70
N LYS A 20 17.51 12.47 -22.40
CA LYS A 20 17.85 13.77 -23.01
C LYS A 20 16.82 14.19 -24.05
N ASN A 21 16.33 13.26 -24.87
CA ASN A 21 15.30 13.54 -25.87
C ASN A 21 13.94 13.87 -25.26
N LEU A 22 13.52 13.16 -24.22
CA LEU A 22 12.27 13.45 -23.51
C LEU A 22 12.33 14.79 -22.76
N GLN A 23 13.48 15.11 -22.14
CA GLN A 23 13.69 16.40 -21.49
C GLN A 23 13.63 17.57 -22.47
N ARG A 24 14.16 17.41 -23.70
CA ARG A 24 14.01 18.42 -24.77
C ARG A 24 12.56 18.70 -25.13
N ASN A 25 11.70 17.69 -25.01
CA ASN A 25 10.26 17.81 -25.23
C ASN A 25 9.49 18.22 -23.95
N VAL A 26 10.18 18.69 -22.90
CA VAL A 26 9.59 19.12 -21.62
C VAL A 26 8.81 18.00 -20.92
N ILE A 27 9.16 16.73 -21.19
CA ILE A 27 8.59 15.57 -20.52
C ILE A 27 9.45 15.25 -19.30
N PHE A 28 8.83 15.22 -18.12
CA PHE A 28 9.52 14.83 -16.89
C PHE A 28 9.98 13.37 -16.98
N VAL A 29 11.29 13.16 -16.80
CA VAL A 29 11.91 11.84 -16.80
C VAL A 29 13.05 11.82 -15.78
N ARG A 30 13.18 10.71 -15.07
CA ARG A 30 14.20 10.51 -14.04
C ARG A 30 14.73 9.08 -14.09
N LEU A 31 16.05 8.92 -14.00
CA LEU A 31 16.67 7.62 -13.80
C LEU A 31 16.40 7.09 -12.39
N VAL A 32 15.96 5.84 -12.32
CA VAL A 32 15.68 5.15 -11.06
C VAL A 32 16.97 4.51 -10.55
N LYS A 33 17.27 4.71 -9.26
CA LYS A 33 18.44 4.10 -8.61
C LYS A 33 18.10 2.67 -8.19
N THR A 34 18.50 1.69 -9.00
CA THR A 34 18.28 0.25 -8.75
C THR A 34 19.57 -0.53 -8.51
N ASN A 35 20.67 0.15 -8.18
CA ASN A 35 22.01 -0.44 -8.05
C ASN A 35 22.43 -1.24 -9.30
N GLY A 36 22.09 -0.73 -10.49
CA GLY A 36 22.41 -1.35 -11.77
C GLY A 36 21.51 -2.52 -12.18
N LYS A 37 20.45 -2.82 -11.41
CA LYS A 37 19.54 -3.94 -11.70
C LYS A 37 18.34 -3.47 -12.51
N ALA A 38 18.08 -4.11 -13.64
CA ALA A 38 16.89 -3.90 -14.44
C ALA A 38 15.81 -4.92 -14.07
N TYR A 39 15.13 -4.69 -12.95
CA TYR A 39 13.95 -5.49 -12.57
C TYR A 39 12.87 -5.38 -13.65
N HIS A 40 12.02 -6.40 -13.75
CA HIS A 40 10.96 -6.50 -14.75
C HIS A 40 11.51 -6.51 -16.19
N SER A 41 12.66 -7.15 -16.38
CA SER A 41 13.28 -7.30 -17.69
C SER A 41 13.92 -8.67 -17.90
N ARG A 42 14.21 -8.99 -19.16
CA ARG A 42 15.02 -10.15 -19.55
C ARG A 42 16.40 -10.22 -18.88
N HIS A 43 16.93 -9.11 -18.37
CA HIS A 43 18.20 -9.13 -17.61
C HIS A 43 18.09 -9.90 -16.29
N MET A 44 16.87 -10.19 -15.83
CA MET A 44 16.65 -11.02 -14.64
C MET A 44 16.67 -12.52 -14.92
N LEU A 45 16.59 -12.96 -16.19
CA LEU A 45 16.54 -14.39 -16.55
C LEU A 45 17.68 -15.22 -15.92
N PRO A 46 18.95 -14.78 -15.92
CA PRO A 46 20.05 -15.56 -15.34
C PRO A 46 19.93 -15.82 -13.83
N ALA A 47 19.13 -15.01 -13.12
CA ALA A 47 18.94 -15.15 -11.68
C ALA A 47 17.74 -16.04 -11.31
N ILE A 48 16.89 -16.43 -12.27
CA ILE A 48 15.61 -17.10 -12.02
C ILE A 48 15.79 -18.45 -11.34
N GLU A 49 16.67 -19.31 -11.87
CA GLU A 49 16.85 -20.67 -11.36
C GLU A 49 17.23 -20.64 -9.88
N ARG A 50 18.24 -19.83 -9.54
CA ARG A 50 18.66 -19.63 -8.15
C ARG A 50 17.53 -19.03 -7.30
N TYR A 51 16.79 -18.06 -7.82
CA TYR A 51 15.69 -17.42 -7.11
C TYR A 51 14.56 -18.41 -6.80
N GLN A 52 14.12 -19.20 -7.77
CA GLN A 52 13.10 -20.23 -7.60
C GLN A 52 13.53 -21.27 -6.57
N GLY A 53 14.79 -21.74 -6.64
CA GLY A 53 15.35 -22.66 -5.65
C GLY A 53 15.34 -22.11 -4.22
N LEU A 54 15.52 -20.80 -4.04
CA LEU A 54 15.42 -20.15 -2.73
C LEU A 54 13.96 -20.04 -2.25
N VAL A 55 13.04 -19.64 -3.13
CA VAL A 55 11.60 -19.55 -2.79
C VAL A 55 11.06 -20.94 -2.38
N ALA A 56 11.41 -22.00 -3.11
CA ALA A 56 11.03 -23.38 -2.77
C ALA A 56 11.52 -23.83 -1.40
N LYS A 57 12.75 -23.47 -1.03
CA LYS A 57 13.31 -23.78 0.29
C LYS A 57 12.58 -23.04 1.42
N THR A 58 12.16 -21.80 1.17
CA THR A 58 11.45 -20.98 2.17
C THR A 58 10.02 -21.48 2.38
N LYS A 59 9.33 -21.92 1.33
CA LYS A 59 7.97 -22.46 1.41
C LYS A 59 7.85 -23.63 2.41
N LYS A 60 8.89 -24.47 2.50
CA LYS A 60 8.95 -25.59 3.46
C LYS A 60 9.00 -25.17 4.93
N ARG A 61 9.31 -23.88 5.21
CA ARG A 61 9.43 -23.32 6.57
C ARG A 61 8.23 -22.49 6.99
N VAL A 62 7.37 -22.12 6.05
CA VAL A 62 6.16 -21.36 6.33
C VAL A 62 5.03 -22.36 6.59
N THR A 63 4.62 -22.48 7.85
CA THR A 63 3.36 -23.15 8.19
C THR A 63 2.23 -22.34 7.55
N GLN A 64 1.41 -22.97 6.71
CA GLN A 64 0.19 -22.34 6.22
C GLN A 64 -0.64 -21.95 7.43
N THR A 65 -0.76 -20.64 7.67
CA THR A 65 -1.77 -20.12 8.59
C THR A 65 -3.11 -20.24 7.87
N ASP A 66 -4.08 -20.91 8.47
CA ASP A 66 -5.46 -20.96 7.98
C ASP A 66 -5.96 -19.53 7.73
N SER A 67 -5.99 -19.12 6.47
CA SER A 67 -6.47 -17.80 6.08
C SER A 67 -7.92 -17.92 5.65
N SER A 68 -8.82 -18.08 6.63
CA SER A 68 -10.26 -17.87 6.46
C SER A 68 -10.60 -16.37 6.38
N SER A 69 -9.79 -15.61 5.64
CA SER A 69 -10.03 -14.18 5.45
C SER A 69 -10.73 -13.97 4.12
N ASN A 70 -11.86 -13.25 4.12
CA ASN A 70 -12.55 -12.75 2.92
C ASN A 70 -11.74 -11.68 2.16
N ILE A 71 -10.40 -11.68 2.28
CA ILE A 71 -9.51 -10.71 1.66
C ILE A 71 -9.22 -11.16 0.24
N LYS A 72 -9.52 -10.29 -0.72
CA LYS A 72 -9.20 -10.51 -2.13
C LYS A 72 -7.83 -9.92 -2.44
N MET A 73 -6.98 -10.69 -3.11
CA MET A 73 -5.72 -10.21 -3.65
C MET A 73 -5.88 -9.93 -5.15
N VAL A 74 -5.54 -8.72 -5.60
CA VAL A 74 -5.42 -8.42 -7.03
C VAL A 74 -3.96 -8.48 -7.43
N SER A 75 -3.61 -9.39 -8.35
CA SER A 75 -2.24 -9.55 -8.81
C SER A 75 -1.91 -8.56 -9.93
N SER A 76 -0.84 -7.79 -9.76
CA SER A 76 -0.25 -6.98 -10.83
C SER A 76 0.60 -7.79 -11.83
N VAL A 77 0.73 -9.10 -11.61
CA VAL A 77 1.44 -10.04 -12.49
C VAL A 77 0.46 -10.68 -13.48
N THR A 78 -0.64 -11.22 -12.97
CA THR A 78 -1.68 -11.86 -13.79
C THR A 78 -2.78 -10.88 -14.20
N ASN A 79 -2.81 -9.68 -13.60
CA ASN A 79 -3.83 -8.67 -13.81
C ASN A 79 -5.25 -9.20 -13.55
N SER A 80 -5.43 -9.91 -12.44
CA SER A 80 -6.70 -10.51 -12.05
C SER A 80 -6.84 -10.59 -10.54
N VAL A 81 -8.08 -10.72 -10.07
CA VAL A 81 -8.37 -11.15 -8.70
C VAL A 81 -7.94 -12.61 -8.57
N LEU A 82 -7.08 -12.90 -7.60
CA LEU A 82 -6.64 -14.26 -7.34
C LEU A 82 -7.71 -15.04 -6.56
N PRO A 83 -7.93 -16.32 -6.91
CA PRO A 83 -8.70 -17.24 -6.07
C PRO A 83 -8.15 -17.29 -4.64
N SER A 84 -9.02 -17.55 -3.66
CA SER A 84 -8.63 -17.69 -2.25
C SER A 84 -7.65 -18.84 -2.01
N ASP A 85 -7.68 -19.87 -2.86
CA ASP A 85 -6.79 -21.03 -2.85
C ASP A 85 -5.59 -20.89 -3.80
N ALA A 86 -5.36 -19.70 -4.37
CA ALA A 86 -4.28 -19.46 -5.31
C ALA A 86 -2.91 -19.76 -4.68
N VAL A 87 -2.20 -20.72 -5.27
CA VAL A 87 -0.85 -21.08 -4.82
C VAL A 87 0.18 -20.16 -5.48
N LEU A 88 0.68 -19.19 -4.71
CA LEU A 88 1.79 -18.32 -5.13
C LEU A 88 3.14 -19.06 -5.04
N ASN A 89 3.41 -19.87 -6.06
CA ASN A 89 4.61 -20.68 -6.16
C ASN A 89 5.83 -19.90 -6.70
N GLU A 90 6.96 -20.60 -6.78
CA GLU A 90 8.24 -20.10 -7.26
C GLU A 90 8.12 -19.47 -8.65
N THR A 91 7.32 -20.08 -9.52
CA THR A 91 7.05 -19.62 -10.88
C THR A 91 6.33 -18.27 -10.89
N TYR A 92 5.32 -18.10 -10.03
CA TYR A 92 4.64 -16.80 -9.88
C TYR A 92 5.62 -15.70 -9.46
N TRP A 93 6.43 -15.97 -8.44
CA TRP A 93 7.39 -15.01 -7.92
C TRP A 93 8.52 -14.70 -8.92
N SER A 94 9.01 -15.69 -9.68
CA SER A 94 9.98 -15.43 -10.74
C SER A 94 9.36 -14.61 -11.87
N THR A 95 8.09 -14.89 -12.21
CA THR A 95 7.35 -14.12 -13.22
C THR A 95 7.19 -12.67 -12.79
N ASN A 96 6.89 -12.41 -11.51
CA ASN A 96 6.82 -11.06 -10.96
C ASN A 96 8.12 -10.25 -11.17
N ILE A 97 9.29 -10.87 -10.99
CA ILE A 97 10.60 -10.20 -11.14
C ILE A 97 10.97 -9.95 -12.60
N VAL A 98 10.43 -10.74 -13.54
CA VAL A 98 10.79 -10.69 -14.96
C VAL A 98 9.82 -9.86 -15.79
N ASN A 99 8.53 -9.95 -15.48
CA ASN A 99 7.48 -9.29 -16.25
C ASN A 99 7.18 -7.89 -15.71
N PRO A 100 6.68 -6.98 -16.57
CA PRO A 100 6.27 -5.64 -16.15
C PRO A 100 5.16 -5.69 -15.09
N VAL A 101 5.20 -4.75 -14.15
CA VAL A 101 4.17 -4.57 -13.12
C VAL A 101 2.99 -3.81 -13.72
N LEU A 102 1.84 -4.47 -13.84
CA LEU A 102 0.62 -3.89 -14.40
C LEU A 102 -0.19 -3.12 -13.34
N PHE A 103 0.46 -2.20 -12.63
CA PHE A 103 -0.10 -1.53 -11.45
C PHE A 103 -1.40 -0.77 -11.73
N ASN A 104 -1.44 0.02 -12.81
CA ASN A 104 -2.64 0.79 -13.19
C ASN A 104 -3.87 -0.12 -13.35
N GLN A 105 -3.72 -1.21 -14.10
CA GLN A 105 -4.80 -2.15 -14.36
C GLN A 105 -5.21 -2.88 -13.07
N ALA A 106 -4.24 -3.32 -12.26
CA ALA A 106 -4.53 -3.96 -10.98
C ALA A 106 -5.32 -3.06 -10.01
N VAL A 107 -4.98 -1.77 -9.91
CA VAL A 107 -5.75 -0.82 -9.09
C VAL A 107 -7.16 -0.65 -9.64
N GLN A 108 -7.33 -0.51 -10.96
CA GLN A 108 -8.66 -0.41 -11.56
C GLN A 108 -9.52 -1.66 -11.30
N ILE A 109 -8.94 -2.86 -11.36
CA ILE A 109 -9.63 -4.11 -11.01
C ILE A 109 -10.01 -4.12 -9.54
N ALA A 110 -9.10 -3.68 -8.65
CA ALA A 110 -9.38 -3.64 -7.21
C ALA A 110 -10.53 -2.68 -6.87
N LEU A 111 -10.57 -1.51 -7.51
CA LEU A 111 -11.61 -0.50 -7.28
C LEU A 111 -12.98 -0.90 -7.85
N ASN A 112 -13.00 -1.72 -8.90
CA ASN A 112 -14.22 -2.17 -9.58
C ASN A 112 -14.53 -3.66 -9.31
N CYS A 113 -13.98 -4.23 -8.23
CA CYS A 113 -14.12 -5.65 -7.97
C CYS A 113 -15.57 -6.00 -7.62
N GLU A 114 -16.20 -6.85 -8.45
CA GLU A 114 -17.54 -7.36 -8.16
C GLU A 114 -17.59 -8.12 -6.83
N ASN A 115 -18.74 -8.07 -6.17
CA ASN A 115 -18.96 -8.70 -4.86
C ASN A 115 -17.95 -8.20 -3.79
N THR A 116 -17.57 -6.92 -3.85
CA THR A 116 -16.90 -6.20 -2.76
C THR A 116 -17.60 -4.87 -2.50
N PRO A 117 -17.60 -4.38 -1.25
CA PRO A 117 -18.00 -3.00 -0.98
C PRO A 117 -17.17 -2.04 -1.83
N LYS A 118 -17.79 -0.92 -2.25
CA LYS A 118 -17.07 0.12 -2.98
C LYS A 118 -15.87 0.58 -2.15
N VAL A 119 -14.68 0.53 -2.74
CA VAL A 119 -13.45 1.01 -2.10
C VAL A 119 -13.47 2.54 -2.11
N ASP A 120 -13.38 3.14 -0.93
CA ASP A 120 -13.34 4.58 -0.71
C ASP A 120 -11.99 5.06 -0.17
N ILE A 121 -11.12 4.16 0.29
CA ILE A 121 -9.76 4.46 0.74
C ILE A 121 -8.75 3.46 0.20
N LEU A 122 -7.64 3.96 -0.34
CA LEU A 122 -6.42 3.21 -0.61
C LEU A 122 -5.36 3.51 0.45
N ILE A 123 -4.88 2.48 1.14
CA ILE A 123 -3.80 2.60 2.12
C ILE A 123 -2.50 2.06 1.52
N GLU A 124 -1.46 2.90 1.38
CA GLU A 124 -0.12 2.44 0.96
C GLU A 124 0.67 2.00 2.18
N ILE A 125 0.91 0.69 2.29
CA ILE A 125 1.79 0.11 3.30
C ILE A 125 3.22 0.15 2.78
N GLY A 126 4.03 1.05 3.33
CA GLY A 126 5.42 1.21 2.93
C GLY A 126 6.17 2.24 3.76
N PRO A 127 7.50 2.33 3.59
CA PRO A 127 8.36 3.26 4.34
C PRO A 127 8.24 4.72 3.88
N HIS A 128 7.59 4.95 2.74
CA HIS A 128 7.27 6.26 2.19
C HIS A 128 6.14 6.11 1.17
N SER A 129 5.53 7.23 0.78
CA SER A 129 4.41 7.33 -0.16
C SER A 129 4.85 7.29 -1.63
N ALA A 130 5.47 6.18 -2.05
CA ALA A 130 6.07 6.04 -3.38
C ALA A 130 5.03 5.91 -4.51
N LEU A 131 3.82 5.43 -4.21
CA LEU A 131 2.75 5.20 -5.20
C LEU A 131 1.75 6.36 -5.29
N SER A 132 1.91 7.41 -4.47
CA SER A 132 1.04 8.60 -4.50
C SER A 132 0.87 9.23 -5.88
N GLY A 133 1.96 9.38 -6.64
CA GLY A 133 1.94 9.91 -8.00
C GLY A 133 1.10 9.04 -8.95
N PRO A 134 1.44 7.75 -9.11
CA PRO A 134 0.62 6.79 -9.86
C PRO A 134 -0.85 6.79 -9.45
N VAL A 135 -1.15 6.67 -8.15
CA VAL A 135 -2.53 6.61 -7.65
C VAL A 135 -3.29 7.90 -7.98
N ARG A 136 -2.66 9.07 -7.85
CA ARG A 136 -3.26 10.35 -8.23
C ARG A 136 -3.62 10.40 -9.72
N GLN A 137 -2.78 9.85 -10.61
CA GLN A 137 -3.07 9.77 -12.04
C GLN A 137 -4.24 8.81 -12.32
N ILE A 138 -4.27 7.66 -11.65
CA ILE A 138 -5.35 6.68 -11.79
C ILE A 138 -6.68 7.29 -11.35
N LYS A 139 -6.72 7.94 -10.18
CA LYS A 139 -7.88 8.68 -9.69
C LYS A 139 -8.40 9.71 -10.69
N ALA A 140 -7.50 10.54 -11.23
CA ALA A 140 -7.86 11.58 -12.18
C ALA A 140 -8.45 10.99 -13.48
N ASN A 141 -7.88 9.88 -13.96
CA ASN A 141 -8.39 9.18 -15.14
C ASN A 141 -9.77 8.54 -14.89
N MET A 142 -10.01 8.05 -13.67
CA MET A 142 -11.30 7.46 -13.27
C MET A 142 -12.34 8.50 -12.85
N GLN A 143 -11.96 9.77 -12.72
CA GLN A 143 -12.81 10.84 -12.18
C GLN A 143 -13.39 10.51 -10.79
N ASP A 144 -12.65 9.75 -9.98
CA ASP A 144 -13.05 9.40 -8.61
C ASP A 144 -12.37 10.33 -7.59
N ASP A 145 -12.96 11.51 -7.40
CA ASP A 145 -12.45 12.50 -6.43
C ASP A 145 -12.68 12.06 -4.98
N LYS A 146 -13.63 11.15 -4.75
CA LYS A 146 -14.01 10.69 -3.40
C LYS A 146 -13.00 9.69 -2.85
N LEU A 147 -12.40 8.85 -3.70
CA LEU A 147 -11.41 7.85 -3.30
C LEU A 147 -10.22 8.48 -2.56
N GLN A 148 -10.02 8.21 -1.29
CA GLN A 148 -8.88 8.76 -0.55
C GLN A 148 -7.64 7.89 -0.72
N TYR A 149 -6.48 8.50 -0.55
CA TYR A 149 -5.19 7.81 -0.55
C TYR A 149 -4.43 8.20 0.72
N LEU A 150 -4.04 7.20 1.52
CA LEU A 150 -3.39 7.40 2.82
C LEU A 150 -2.10 6.55 2.89
N PRO A 151 -0.90 7.14 3.00
CA PRO A 151 0.33 6.38 3.24
C PRO A 151 0.48 6.00 4.71
N THR A 152 1.08 4.85 5.00
CA THR A 152 1.37 4.42 6.38
C THR A 152 2.55 5.17 7.00
N LEU A 153 3.62 5.40 6.23
CA LEU A 153 4.84 6.08 6.69
C LEU A 153 5.30 7.11 5.68
N LEU A 154 6.00 8.13 6.18
CA LEU A 154 6.66 9.15 5.38
C LEU A 154 8.11 9.31 5.83
N ARG A 155 9.01 9.40 4.85
CA ARG A 155 10.43 9.66 5.10
C ARG A 155 10.60 10.98 5.86
N ASN A 156 11.56 11.01 6.78
CA ASN A 156 11.87 12.15 7.65
C ASN A 156 10.80 12.49 8.69
N PHE A 157 9.83 11.60 8.93
CA PHE A 157 8.86 11.73 10.01
C PHE A 157 8.97 10.55 10.99
N PRO A 158 8.67 10.76 12.29
CA PRO A 158 8.61 9.65 13.25
C PRO A 158 7.55 8.62 12.87
N CYS A 159 7.93 7.34 12.81
CA CYS A 159 7.06 6.26 12.34
C CYS A 159 5.78 6.13 13.16
N ALA A 160 5.89 6.13 14.49
CA ALA A 160 4.75 6.02 15.40
C ALA A 160 3.71 7.13 15.14
N ASN A 161 4.16 8.38 14.97
CA ASN A 161 3.29 9.51 14.70
C ASN A 161 2.56 9.37 13.36
N GLN A 162 3.20 8.80 12.34
CA GLN A 162 2.57 8.59 11.03
C GLN A 162 1.49 7.51 11.08
N VAL A 163 1.75 6.40 11.79
CA VAL A 163 0.74 5.36 11.99
C VAL A 163 -0.43 5.90 12.82
N LEU A 164 -0.16 6.62 13.91
CA LEU A 164 -1.23 7.26 14.70
C LEU A 164 -2.02 8.29 13.88
N LYS A 165 -1.36 9.02 12.98
CA LYS A 165 -2.03 9.91 12.04
C LYS A 165 -2.96 9.15 11.09
N LEU A 166 -2.49 8.04 10.51
CA LEU A 166 -3.33 7.16 9.69
C LEU A 166 -4.55 6.67 10.48
N VAL A 167 -4.35 6.21 11.72
CA VAL A 167 -5.46 5.77 12.59
C VAL A 167 -6.43 6.92 12.85
N GLY A 168 -5.94 8.14 13.11
CA GLY A 168 -6.78 9.34 13.26
C GLY A 168 -7.60 9.64 12.01
N GLU A 169 -7.02 9.52 10.81
CA GLU A 169 -7.75 9.68 9.55
C GLU A 169 -8.86 8.63 9.39
N LEU A 170 -8.60 7.36 9.76
CA LEU A 170 -9.62 6.32 9.74
C LEU A 170 -10.71 6.55 10.79
N PHE A 171 -10.34 7.01 11.99
CA PHE A 171 -11.27 7.35 13.06
C PHE A 171 -12.24 8.47 12.65
N LEU A 172 -11.72 9.55 12.05
CA LEU A 172 -12.55 10.66 11.55
C LEU A 172 -13.52 10.25 10.44
N ARG A 173 -13.27 9.12 9.78
CA ARG A 173 -14.13 8.54 8.73
C ARG A 173 -15.03 7.41 9.24
N ASN A 174 -15.13 7.27 10.56
CA ASN A 174 -16.03 6.33 11.22
C ASN A 174 -15.73 4.85 10.90
N TYR A 175 -14.47 4.50 10.61
CA TYR A 175 -14.05 3.11 10.55
C TYR A 175 -13.97 2.51 11.95
N THR A 176 -14.39 1.25 12.08
CA THR A 176 -14.23 0.49 13.32
C THR A 176 -12.75 0.26 13.59
N LEU A 177 -12.28 0.77 14.73
CA LEU A 177 -10.90 0.66 15.17
C LEU A 177 -10.88 0.06 16.58
N ASP A 178 -9.95 -0.88 16.79
CA ASP A 178 -9.62 -1.35 18.13
C ASP A 178 -8.72 -0.31 18.83
N LEU A 179 -9.35 0.69 19.46
CA LEU A 179 -8.63 1.76 20.16
C LEU A 179 -7.82 1.24 21.36
N ALA A 180 -8.24 0.15 21.98
CA ALA A 180 -7.47 -0.50 23.04
C ALA A 180 -6.12 -0.99 22.48
N ARG A 181 -6.13 -1.67 21.32
CA ARG A 181 -4.88 -2.09 20.67
C ARG A 181 -4.03 -0.94 20.17
N VAL A 182 -4.64 0.13 19.65
CA VAL A 182 -3.94 1.34 19.16
C VAL A 182 -3.18 2.06 20.29
N THR A 183 -3.82 2.16 21.45
CA THR A 183 -3.26 2.87 22.63
C THR A 183 -2.41 1.99 23.53
N ALA A 184 -2.34 0.68 23.26
CA ALA A 184 -1.53 -0.24 24.05
C ALA A 184 -0.04 0.06 23.90
N ILE A 185 0.68 -0.13 25.01
CA ILE A 185 2.14 -0.04 25.06
C ILE A 185 2.69 -1.44 24.76
N GLU A 186 3.55 -1.55 23.75
CA GLU A 186 4.17 -2.83 23.39
C GLU A 186 5.36 -3.11 24.30
N GLU A 187 5.28 -4.19 25.07
CA GLU A 187 6.40 -4.70 25.87
C GLU A 187 7.07 -5.84 25.10
N VAL A 188 8.32 -5.60 24.70
CA VAL A 188 9.13 -6.57 23.95
C VAL A 188 9.99 -7.35 24.92
N TYR A 189 9.73 -8.64 25.05
CA TYR A 189 10.50 -9.53 25.91
C TYR A 189 11.75 -10.03 25.18
N GLN A 190 12.74 -10.52 25.95
CA GLN A 190 13.99 -11.09 25.39
C GLN A 190 13.75 -12.24 24.40
N SER A 191 12.61 -12.94 24.52
CA SER A 191 12.17 -13.99 23.60
C SER A 191 11.67 -13.48 22.24
N GLY A 192 11.58 -12.15 22.04
CA GLY A 192 10.96 -11.52 20.87
C GLY A 192 9.43 -11.49 20.94
N LYS A 193 8.82 -12.00 22.01
CA LYS A 193 7.37 -11.92 22.22
C LYS A 193 6.98 -10.47 22.52
N ILE A 194 5.96 -9.98 21.83
CA ILE A 194 5.34 -8.67 22.08
C ILE A 194 4.08 -8.91 22.90
N ILE A 195 3.99 -8.31 24.08
CA ILE A 195 2.78 -8.33 24.90
C ILE A 195 2.27 -6.89 25.05
N PRO A 196 1.01 -6.61 24.66
CA PRO A 196 0.43 -5.29 24.85
C PRO A 196 0.06 -5.08 26.33
N ARG A 197 0.50 -3.96 26.91
CA ARG A 197 0.04 -3.46 28.20
C ARG A 197 -0.91 -2.28 27.98
N MET A 198 -2.06 -2.32 28.64
CA MET A 198 -3.03 -1.22 28.59
C MET A 198 -2.52 -0.03 29.40
N GLY A 199 -2.81 1.18 28.92
CA GLY A 199 -2.55 2.41 29.66
C GLY A 199 -3.44 2.57 30.90
N ASN A 200 -3.25 3.67 31.62
CA ASN A 200 -4.09 4.01 32.77
C ASN A 200 -5.40 4.68 32.31
N LEU A 201 -6.48 4.44 33.04
CA LEU A 201 -7.74 5.14 32.84
C LEU A 201 -7.61 6.61 33.24
N ILE A 202 -7.98 7.52 32.35
CA ILE A 202 -8.09 8.95 32.64
C ILE A 202 -9.50 9.20 33.17
N VAL A 203 -9.62 9.76 34.37
CA VAL A 203 -10.90 9.92 35.10
C VAL A 203 -11.38 11.37 35.20
N ASP A 204 -10.57 12.32 34.75
CA ASP A 204 -10.73 13.76 34.96
C ASP A 204 -10.81 14.57 33.66
N LEU A 205 -11.24 13.94 32.56
CA LEU A 205 -11.51 14.65 31.31
C LEU A 205 -12.69 15.62 31.46
N PRO A 206 -12.64 16.80 30.83
CA PRO A 206 -13.77 17.73 30.83
C PRO A 206 -15.00 17.04 30.22
N PRO A 207 -16.20 17.23 30.80
CA PRO A 207 -17.42 16.66 30.24
C PRO A 207 -17.71 17.26 28.86
N TYR A 208 -18.54 16.55 28.09
CA TYR A 208 -19.02 17.03 26.80
C TYR A 208 -19.59 18.45 26.93
N GLN A 209 -19.08 19.37 26.12
CA GLN A 209 -19.53 20.75 26.09
C GLN A 209 -20.78 20.84 25.24
N TRP A 210 -21.94 20.76 25.90
CA TRP A 210 -23.23 20.95 25.25
C TRP A 210 -23.32 22.32 24.59
N ASP A 211 -23.83 22.37 23.37
CA ASP A 211 -24.22 23.63 22.75
C ASP A 211 -25.44 24.19 23.47
N LYS A 212 -25.24 25.30 24.18
CA LYS A 212 -26.27 26.00 24.96
C LYS A 212 -26.81 27.25 24.26
N THR A 213 -26.54 27.42 22.95
CA THR A 213 -27.02 28.58 22.18
C THR A 213 -28.54 28.65 22.11
N LYS A 214 -29.23 27.50 22.04
CA LYS A 214 -30.69 27.44 22.03
C LYS A 214 -31.23 27.11 23.41
N MET A 215 -31.95 28.06 23.99
CA MET A 215 -32.73 27.83 25.20
C MET A 215 -34.07 27.21 24.82
N TYR A 216 -34.30 25.96 25.23
CA TYR A 216 -35.60 25.31 25.10
C TYR A 216 -36.43 25.63 26.34
N TRP A 217 -37.36 26.57 26.22
CA TRP A 217 -38.34 26.94 27.24
C TRP A 217 -39.75 26.80 26.68
N ALA A 218 -40.66 26.26 27.49
CA ALA A 218 -42.09 26.20 27.17
C ALA A 218 -42.82 27.19 28.07
N GLU A 219 -43.21 28.34 27.50
CA GLU A 219 -44.15 29.26 28.13
C GLU A 219 -45.58 28.87 27.68
N SER A 220 -46.47 28.66 28.65
CA SER A 220 -47.91 28.40 28.45
C SER A 220 -48.71 29.65 28.76
#